data_AF-A0A1F4E935-F1
#
_entry.id   AF-A0A1F4E935-F1
#
_cell.length_a   1.000
_cell.length_b   1.000
_cell.length_c   1.000
_cell.angle_alpha   90.00
_cell.angle_beta   90.00
_cell.angle_gamma   90.00
#
_symmetry.space_group_name_H-M   'P 1'
#
loop_
_entity.id
_entity.type
_entity.pdbx_description
1 polymer ?
#
loop_
_entity_poly.entity_id
_entity_poly.type
_entity_poly.pdbx_seq_one_letter_code
_entity_poly.pdbx_strand_id
1 'polypeptide(L)'
;MPEAAAAEFVIEGVTADGKTFRPSDWAERLCGVMAAFGSDHRMQYSPYVHPVTANGLRCVVVDERLEGIEPMAYRFLLSFAKDNELCTRVGRIAERTVLAQLQRAGGSAA
;
A
#
# COMPACT_ATOMS: atom_id res chain seq x y z
N MET A 1 9.86 8.89 22.88
CA MET A 1 10.23 9.33 21.52
C MET A 1 8.93 9.61 20.78
N PRO A 2 8.68 10.80 20.21
CA PRO A 2 7.48 10.98 19.42
C PRO A 2 7.61 10.05 18.22
N GLU A 3 6.65 9.14 18.08
CA GLU A 3 6.47 8.31 16.89
C GLU A 3 6.40 9.28 15.71
N ALA A 4 7.52 9.44 14.99
CA ALA A 4 7.56 10.23 13.77
C ALA A 4 6.39 9.74 12.95
N ALA A 5 5.38 10.62 12.76
CA ALA A 5 4.14 10.28 12.10
C ALA A 5 4.52 9.49 10.86
N ALA A 6 4.16 8.20 10.84
CA ALA A 6 4.63 7.27 9.83
C ALA A 6 4.40 7.93 8.47
N ALA A 7 5.51 8.25 7.82
CA ALA A 7 5.50 8.98 6.59
C ALA A 7 5.01 7.94 5.55
N GLU A 8 3.83 8.19 5.00
CA GLU A 8 3.10 7.24 4.17
C GLU A 8 2.59 7.98 2.95
N PHE A 9 2.58 7.31 1.81
CA PHE A 9 1.94 7.82 0.61
C PHE A 9 0.89 6.86 0.09
N VAL A 10 -0.06 7.41 -0.66
CA VAL A 10 -1.15 6.67 -1.26
C VAL A 10 -1.06 6.80 -2.77
N ILE A 11 -1.06 5.66 -3.45
CA ILE A 11 -1.26 5.57 -4.89
C ILE A 11 -2.76 5.42 -5.12
N GLU A 12 -3.36 6.42 -5.76
CA GLU A 12 -4.79 6.43 -6.03
C GLU A 12 -5.08 5.76 -7.36
N GLY A 13 -6.16 4.97 -7.43
CA GLY A 13 -6.62 4.32 -8.66
C GLY A 13 -7.33 5.29 -9.59
N VAL A 14 -6.78 6.49 -9.72
CA VAL A 14 -7.20 7.53 -10.65
C VAL A 14 -5.95 8.07 -11.32
N THR A 15 -6.00 8.21 -12.64
CA THR A 15 -4.89 8.80 -13.40
C THR A 15 -4.87 10.31 -13.24
N ALA A 16 -3.78 10.96 -13.61
CA ALA A 16 -3.67 12.42 -13.65
C ALA A 16 -4.77 13.09 -14.51
N ASP A 17 -5.30 12.38 -15.51
CA ASP A 17 -6.43 12.80 -16.34
C ASP A 17 -7.81 12.62 -15.69
N GLY A 18 -7.88 12.18 -14.43
CA GLY A 18 -9.14 11.97 -13.70
C GLY A 18 -9.88 10.69 -14.08
N LYS A 19 -9.26 9.76 -14.80
CA LYS A 19 -9.87 8.47 -15.19
C LYS A 19 -9.61 7.41 -14.13
N THR A 20 -10.62 6.63 -13.77
CA THR A 20 -10.45 5.48 -12.87
C THR A 20 -9.53 4.44 -13.53
N PHE A 21 -8.47 4.07 -12.82
CA PHE A 21 -7.53 3.04 -13.26
C PHE A 21 -8.18 1.65 -13.23
N ARG A 22 -7.88 0.84 -14.25
CA ARG A 22 -8.43 -0.50 -14.45
C ARG A 22 -7.29 -1.48 -14.72
N PRO A 23 -7.46 -2.77 -14.37
CA PRO A 23 -8.67 -3.40 -13.83
C PRO A 23 -8.94 -3.04 -12.36
N SER A 24 -10.16 -3.27 -11.87
CA SER A 24 -10.56 -2.88 -10.50
C SER A 24 -9.90 -3.72 -9.39
N ASP A 25 -9.14 -4.74 -9.75
CA ASP A 25 -8.36 -5.60 -8.85
C ASP A 25 -6.85 -5.25 -8.89
N TRP A 26 -6.46 -4.12 -9.50
CA TRP A 26 -5.06 -3.73 -9.64
C TRP A 26 -4.35 -3.55 -8.29
N ALA A 27 -5.04 -3.01 -7.29
CA ALA A 27 -4.48 -2.75 -5.97
C ALA A 27 -4.15 -4.06 -5.26
N GLU A 28 -5.07 -5.03 -5.34
CA GLU A 28 -4.89 -6.38 -4.84
C GLU A 28 -3.77 -7.12 -5.57
N ARG A 29 -3.68 -6.97 -6.90
CA ARG A 29 -2.58 -7.52 -7.71
C ARG A 29 -1.24 -6.91 -7.34
N LEU A 30 -1.16 -5.59 -7.19
CA LEU A 30 0.07 -4.90 -6.82
C LEU A 30 0.55 -5.35 -5.44
N CYS A 31 -0.36 -5.42 -4.47
CA CYS A 31 -0.04 -5.94 -3.14
C CYS A 31 0.34 -7.43 -3.18
N GLY A 32 -0.21 -8.20 -4.11
CA GLY A 32 0.17 -9.60 -4.36
C GLY A 32 1.57 -9.75 -4.98
N VAL A 33 1.99 -8.84 -5.86
CA VAL A 33 3.38 -8.80 -6.36
C VAL A 33 4.34 -8.41 -5.24
N MET A 34 3.93 -7.51 -4.36
CA MET A 34 4.68 -7.15 -3.15
C MET A 34 4.60 -8.24 -2.06
N ALA A 35 3.70 -9.22 -2.18
CA ALA A 35 3.73 -10.43 -1.39
C ALA A 35 4.80 -11.38 -1.98
N ALA A 36 6.06 -11.03 -1.78
CA ALA A 36 7.19 -11.87 -2.17
C ALA A 36 7.50 -12.88 -1.05
N PHE A 37 7.44 -14.17 -1.42
CA PHE A 37 7.91 -15.36 -0.71
C PHE A 37 8.64 -15.11 0.62
N GLY A 38 7.88 -14.98 1.71
CA GLY A 38 8.47 -15.27 3.02
C GLY A 38 9.10 -16.67 2.97
N SER A 39 10.23 -16.87 3.65
CA SER A 39 10.96 -18.15 3.66
C SER A 39 10.10 -19.36 4.04
N ASP A 40 8.89 -19.13 4.56
CA ASP A 40 7.87 -20.10 4.95
C ASP A 40 6.69 -20.30 3.97
N HIS A 41 6.76 -19.85 2.72
CA HIS A 41 5.67 -20.03 1.73
C HIS A 41 4.29 -19.46 2.16
N ARG A 42 4.25 -18.59 3.17
CA ARG A 42 3.02 -17.92 3.59
C ARG A 42 2.84 -16.66 2.75
N MET A 43 1.77 -16.62 1.95
CA MET A 43 1.30 -15.40 1.30
C MET A 43 0.78 -14.42 2.37
N GLN A 44 1.69 -13.67 2.99
CA GLN A 44 1.35 -12.54 3.86
C GLN A 44 1.66 -11.25 3.11
N TYR A 45 0.68 -10.37 3.01
CA TYR A 45 0.90 -9.01 2.52
C TYR A 45 1.97 -8.33 3.36
N SER A 46 2.87 -7.58 2.72
CA SER A 46 3.83 -6.76 3.45
C SER A 46 3.06 -5.82 4.39
N PRO A 47 3.40 -5.72 5.68
CA PRO A 47 2.70 -4.83 6.61
C PRO A 47 2.86 -3.34 6.25
N TYR A 48 3.75 -3.05 5.29
CA TYR A 48 4.05 -1.71 4.78
C TYR A 48 3.28 -1.37 3.49
N VAL A 49 2.61 -2.35 2.86
CA VAL A 49 1.88 -2.15 1.61
C VAL A 49 0.53 -2.85 1.69
N HIS A 50 -0.56 -2.09 1.60
CA HIS A 50 -1.90 -2.68 1.67
C HIS A 50 -2.90 -1.96 0.77
N PRO A 51 -3.86 -2.70 0.18
CA PRO A 51 -4.89 -2.11 -0.64
C PRO A 51 -5.97 -1.49 0.26
N VAL A 52 -6.49 -0.34 -0.16
CA VAL A 52 -7.62 0.33 0.49
C VAL A 52 -8.62 0.78 -0.55
N THR A 53 -9.87 0.98 -0.14
CA THR A 53 -10.88 1.61 -0.99
C THR A 53 -11.22 2.96 -0.38
N ALA A 54 -10.97 4.04 -1.12
CA ALA A 54 -11.28 5.41 -0.71
C ALA A 54 -12.22 6.02 -1.75
N ASN A 55 -13.36 6.57 -1.32
CA ASN A 55 -14.38 7.18 -2.21
C ASN A 55 -14.79 6.29 -3.40
N GLY A 56 -14.87 4.97 -3.20
CA GLY A 56 -15.19 4.01 -4.26
C GLY A 56 -14.06 3.73 -5.25
N LEU A 57 -12.90 4.38 -5.09
CA LEU A 57 -11.68 4.12 -5.85
C LEU A 57 -10.78 3.17 -5.08
N ARG A 58 -10.10 2.29 -5.82
CA ARG A 58 -9.08 1.42 -5.26
C ARG A 58 -7.79 2.19 -5.14
N CYS A 59 -7.14 2.12 -3.99
CA CYS A 59 -5.87 2.79 -3.72
C CYS A 59 -4.92 1.81 -3.03
N VAL A 60 -3.63 2.13 -3.03
CA VAL A 60 -2.61 1.39 -2.30
C VAL A 60 -1.90 2.33 -1.36
N VAL A 61 -1.84 1.97 -0.09
CA VAL A 61 -1.09 2.71 0.94
C VAL A 61 0.28 2.08 1.07
N VAL A 62 1.31 2.92 1.09
CA VAL A 62 2.71 2.51 1.22
C VAL A 62 3.37 3.30 2.35
N ASP A 63 4.00 2.58 3.28
CA ASP A 63 4.79 3.15 4.38
C ASP A 63 6.22 3.42 3.89
N GLU A 64 6.73 4.64 4.11
CA GLU A 64 8.08 5.05 3.71
C GLU A 64 9.17 4.26 4.44
N ARG A 65 8.86 3.61 5.58
CA ARG A 65 9.75 2.63 6.21
C ARG A 65 10.13 1.48 5.27
N LEU A 66 9.31 1.19 4.25
CA LEU A 66 9.63 0.21 3.22
C LEU A 66 10.91 0.56 2.45
N GLU A 67 11.22 1.85 2.25
CA GLU A 67 12.45 2.26 1.57
C GLU A 67 13.71 1.78 2.31
N GLY A 68 13.69 1.83 3.65
CA GLY A 68 14.80 1.36 4.48
C GLY A 68 14.90 -0.16 4.60
N ILE A 69 13.81 -0.89 4.37
CA ILE A 69 13.74 -2.35 4.51
C ILE A 69 13.95 -3.05 3.16
N GLU A 70 13.19 -2.64 2.14
CA GLU A 70 13.21 -3.17 0.79
C GLU A 70 13.17 -2.04 -0.25
N PRO A 71 14.29 -1.34 -0.49
CA PRO A 71 14.35 -0.18 -1.39
C PRO A 71 13.96 -0.52 -2.83
N MET A 72 14.14 -1.77 -3.26
CA MET A 72 13.72 -2.22 -4.60
C MET A 72 12.19 -2.25 -4.71
N ALA A 73 11.49 -2.76 -3.70
CA ALA A 73 10.02 -2.79 -3.67
C ALA A 73 9.44 -1.38 -3.62
N TYR A 74 10.04 -0.51 -2.78
CA TYR A 74 9.66 0.89 -2.70
C TYR A 74 9.80 1.61 -4.06
N ARG A 75 10.96 1.46 -4.73
CA ARG A 75 11.17 2.02 -6.06
C ARG A 75 10.22 1.43 -7.10
N PHE A 76 9.91 0.14 -7.02
CA PHE A 76 8.93 -0.49 -7.90
C PHE A 76 7.54 0.14 -7.76
N LEU A 77 7.08 0.43 -6.54
CA LEU A 77 5.80 1.09 -6.29
C LEU A 77 5.75 2.51 -6.85
N LEU A 78 6.84 3.27 -6.68
CA LEU A 78 6.98 4.61 -7.26
C LEU A 78 6.98 4.58 -8.79
N SER A 79 7.76 3.67 -9.39
CA SER A 79 7.78 3.47 -10.85
C SER A 79 6.41 3.04 -11.35
N PHE A 80 5.73 2.12 -10.66
CA PHE A 80 4.39 1.68 -11.04
C PHE A 80 3.40 2.84 -11.10
N ALA A 81 3.39 3.72 -10.09
CA ALA A 81 2.53 4.89 -10.11
C ALA A 81 2.86 5.83 -11.28
N LYS A 82 4.15 6.07 -11.53
CA LYS A 82 4.61 6.93 -12.62
C LYS A 82 4.27 6.37 -14.00
N ASP A 83 4.55 5.10 -14.22
CA ASP A 83 4.36 4.42 -15.51
C ASP A 83 2.88 4.30 -15.88
N ASN A 84 1.99 4.25 -14.88
CA ASN A 84 0.54 4.21 -15.06
C ASN A 84 -0.14 5.59 -14.88
N GLU A 85 0.65 6.66 -14.78
CA GLU A 85 0.19 8.04 -14.60
C GLU A 85 -0.81 8.21 -13.44
N LEU A 86 -0.62 7.43 -12.37
CA LEU A 86 -1.49 7.41 -11.21
C LEU A 86 -1.22 8.62 -10.31
N CYS A 87 -2.30 9.17 -9.77
CA CYS A 87 -2.19 10.19 -8.74
C CYS A 87 -1.55 9.59 -7.49
N THR A 88 -0.57 10.30 -6.93
CA THR A 88 0.03 9.97 -5.65
C THR A 88 -0.17 11.14 -4.69
N ARG A 89 -0.44 10.82 -3.42
CA ARG A 89 -0.61 11.83 -2.38
C ARG A 89 0.06 11.41 -1.09
N VAL A 90 0.58 12.39 -0.37
CA VAL A 90 1.23 12.19 0.94
C VAL A 90 0.16 12.13 2.03
N GLY A 91 0.33 11.21 2.99
CA GLY A 91 -0.52 11.00 4.15
C GLY A 91 -1.80 10.21 3.88
N ARG A 92 -2.43 9.68 4.92
CA ARG A 92 -3.74 9.01 4.84
C ARG A 92 -4.88 10.04 4.85
N ILE A 93 -5.53 10.28 3.71
CA ILE A 93 -6.93 10.72 3.67
C ILE A 93 -7.78 9.45 3.63
N ALA A 94 -7.94 8.81 4.77
CA ALA A 94 -8.98 7.82 5.03
C ALA A 94 -9.07 7.72 6.54
N GLU A 95 -10.19 8.18 7.09
CA GLU A 95 -10.52 7.96 8.49
C GLU A 95 -10.21 6.51 8.85
N ARG A 96 -9.46 6.37 9.93
CA ARG A 96 -8.90 5.15 10.48
C ARG A 96 -9.96 4.03 10.54
N THR A 97 -10.12 3.24 9.48
CA THR A 97 -10.92 2.02 9.56
C THR A 97 -10.17 1.10 10.51
N VAL A 98 -10.75 0.93 11.70
CA VAL A 98 -10.24 0.20 12.86
C VAL A 98 -9.69 -1.20 12.51
N LEU A 99 -10.07 -1.76 11.37
CA LEU A 99 -9.56 -3.01 10.78
C LEU A 99 -8.04 -3.05 10.56
N ALA A 100 -7.41 -1.98 10.08
CA ALA A 100 -5.95 -1.96 9.86
C ALA A 100 -5.17 -1.96 11.19
N GLN A 101 -5.75 -1.40 12.25
CA GLN A 101 -5.18 -1.48 13.60
C GLN A 101 -5.41 -2.85 14.25
N LEU A 102 -6.54 -3.50 13.96
CA LEU A 102 -6.82 -4.86 14.45
C LEU A 102 -5.91 -5.92 13.81
N GLN A 103 -5.43 -5.71 12.58
CA GLN A 103 -4.47 -6.62 11.94
C GLN A 103 -3.06 -6.54 12.53
N ARG A 104 -2.68 -5.42 13.19
CA ARG A 104 -1.42 -5.33 13.97
C ARG A 104 -1.49 -6.03 15.34
N ALA A 105 -2.68 -6.42 15.81
CA ALA A 105 -2.86 -7.13 17.07
C ALA A 105 -3.05 -8.65 16.92
N GLY A 106 -3.14 -9.18 15.69
CA GLY A 106 -3.41 -10.60 15.42
C GLY A 106 -2.18 -11.48 15.13
N GLY A 107 -0.97 -10.93 15.22
CA GLY A 107 0.27 -11.61 14.85
C GLY A 107 1.08 -12.15 16.02
N SER A 108 0.44 -12.66 17.07
CA SER A 108 1.12 -13.49 18.08
C SER A 108 0.09 -14.36 18.80
N ALA A 109 0.09 -15.65 18.47
CA ALA A 109 -0.24 -16.78 19.35
C ALA A 109 -0.54 -18.02 18.50
N ALA A 110 0.46 -18.87 18.31
CA ALA A 110 0.47 -20.25 18.80
C ALA A 110 1.82 -20.89 18.46
#